data_AF-A0A537VGK1-F1
#
_entry.id   AF-A0A537VGK1-F1
#
_cell.length_a   1.000
_cell.length_b   1.000
_cell.length_c   1.000
_cell.angle_alpha   90.00
_cell.angle_beta   90.00
_cell.angle_gamma   90.00
#
_symmetry.space_group_name_H-M   'P 1'
#
loop_
_entity.id
_entity.type
_entity.pdbx_description
1 polymer ?
#
loop_
_entity_poly.entity_id
_entity_poly.type
_entity_poly.pdbx_seq_one_letter_code
_entity_poly.pdbx_strand_id
1 'polypeptide(L)' 'MTKEADQLRDVADDELETKLAEAKHELFNLRFQLVTGQLDNPMQIKVVRKQVARILTLMRERELEVHEGAGAAAVEEA' A
#
# COMPACT_ATOMS: atom_id res chain seq x y z
N MET A 1 -0.82 12.68 9.66
CA MET A 1 -1.39 11.57 8.88
C MET A 1 -2.39 12.18 7.90
N THR A 2 -2.24 12.00 6.58
CA THR A 2 -3.16 12.59 5.59
C THR A 2 -4.39 11.68 5.44
N LYS A 3 -5.59 12.27 5.30
CA LYS A 3 -6.91 11.60 5.24
C LYS A 3 -6.99 10.32 4.37
N GLU A 4 -6.10 10.16 3.39
CA GLU A 4 -6.01 8.98 2.53
C GLU A 4 -5.61 7.70 3.28
N ALA A 5 -4.76 7.81 4.31
CA ALA A 5 -4.31 6.65 5.08
C ALA A 5 -5.44 6.06 5.93
N ASP A 6 -6.31 6.91 6.46
CA ASP A 6 -7.49 6.48 7.22
C ASP A 6 -8.51 5.84 6.28
N GLN A 7 -8.72 6.40 5.08
CA GLN A 7 -9.60 5.81 4.07
C GLN A 7 -9.12 4.43 3.59
N LEU A 8 -7.81 4.18 3.58
CA LEU A 8 -7.24 2.88 3.20
C LEU A 8 -7.44 1.80 4.29
N ARG A 9 -7.71 2.19 5.54
CA ARG A 9 -7.98 1.23 6.63
C ARG A 9 -9.38 0.62 6.57
N ASP A 10 -10.34 1.33 5.99
CA ASP A 10 -11.73 0.90 5.90
C ASP A 10 -12.03 0.03 4.66
N VAL A 11 -11.04 -0.13 3.76
CA VAL A 11 -11.20 -0.87 2.49
C VAL A 11 -10.96 -2.36 2.68
N ALA A 12 -11.69 -3.22 1.97
CA ALA A 12 -11.47 -4.67 1.97
C ALA A 12 -10.07 -5.05 1.41
N ASP A 13 -9.53 -6.19 1.83
CA ASP A 13 -8.20 -6.68 1.41
C ASP A 13 -8.09 -6.82 -0.13
N ASP A 14 -9.10 -7.38 -0.78
CA ASP A 14 -9.14 -7.55 -2.25
C ASP A 14 -9.09 -6.20 -2.99
N GLU A 15 -9.73 -5.18 -2.43
CA GLU A 15 -9.73 -3.84 -3.01
C GLU A 15 -8.40 -3.13 -2.77
N LEU A 16 -7.70 -3.42 -1.65
CA LEU A 16 -6.33 -2.95 -1.43
C LEU A 16 -5.35 -3.54 -2.44
N GLU A 17 -5.48 -4.82 -2.77
CA GLU A 17 -4.65 -5.46 -3.81
C GLU A 17 -4.89 -4.82 -5.19
N THR A 18 -6.15 -4.54 -5.52
CA THR A 18 -6.52 -3.87 -6.76
C THR A 18 -5.89 -2.47 -6.83
N LYS A 19 -6.05 -1.67 -5.78
CA LYS A 19 -5.42 -0.33 -5.67
C LYS A 19 -3.90 -0.38 -5.73
N LEU A 20 -3.29 -1.43 -5.16
CA LEU A 20 -1.85 -1.64 -5.23
C LEU A 20 -1.40 -1.89 -6.67
N ALA A 21 -2.13 -2.71 -7.43
CA ALA A 21 -1.84 -2.99 -8.83
C ALA A 21 -1.95 -1.73 -9.70
N GLU A 22 -3.01 -0.95 -9.52
CA GLU A 22 -3.22 0.33 -10.20
C GLU A 22 -2.09 1.33 -9.91
N ALA A 23 -1.74 1.52 -8.63
CA ALA A 23 -0.67 2.44 -8.24
C ALA A 23 0.71 2.01 -8.76
N LYS A 24 0.98 0.70 -8.86
CA LYS A 24 2.20 0.17 -9.48
C LYS A 24 2.23 0.44 -10.99
N HIS A 25 1.10 0.29 -11.68
CA HIS A 25 0.98 0.58 -13.10
C HIS A 25 1.18 2.08 -13.38
N GLU A 26 0.58 2.94 -12.56
CA GLU A 26 0.80 4.38 -12.64
C GLU A 26 2.28 4.76 -12.41
N LEU A 27 2.92 4.16 -11.40
CA LEU A 27 4.34 4.38 -11.14
C LEU A 27 5.21 3.95 -12.34
N PHE A 28 4.87 2.85 -13.02
CA PHE A 28 5.54 2.43 -14.24
C PHE A 28 5.38 3.46 -15.36
N ASN A 29 4.17 3.95 -15.59
CA ASN A 29 3.90 4.98 -16.59
C ASN A 29 4.65 6.28 -16.31
N LEU A 30 4.65 6.75 -15.06
CA LEU A 30 5.39 7.95 -14.66
C LEU A 30 6.90 7.78 -14.83
N ARG A 31 7.44 6.58 -14.56
CA ARG A 31 8.86 6.27 -14.82
C ARG A 31 9.16 6.22 -16.31
N PHE A 32 8.25 5.71 -17.12
CA PHE A 32 8.38 5.72 -18.58
C PHE A 32 8.39 7.15 -19.12
N GLN A 33 7.43 7.98 -18.69
CA GLN A 33 7.35 9.41 -19.03
C GLN A 33 8.59 10.19 -18.59
N LEU A 34 9.18 9.84 -17.44
CA LEU A 34 10.44 10.43 -16.98
C LEU A 34 11.58 10.15 -17.97
N VAL A 35 11.67 8.92 -18.47
CA VAL A 35 12.71 8.51 -19.42
C VAL A 35 12.48 9.13 -20.80
N THR A 36 11.23 9.26 -21.24
CA THR A 36 10.90 9.94 -22.51
C THR A 36 11.01 11.46 -22.44
N GLY A 37 11.21 12.04 -21.25
CA GLY A 37 11.32 13.49 -21.05
C GLY A 37 9.99 14.24 -21.18
N GLN A 38 8.86 13.52 -21.18
CA GLN A 38 7.51 14.09 -21.29
C GLN A 38 6.80 14.19 -19.94
N LEU A 39 7.55 14.13 -18.83
CA LEU A 39 6.97 14.16 -17.49
C LEU A 39 6.71 15.60 -17.05
N ASP A 40 5.44 15.96 -16.92
CA ASP A 40 5.03 17.30 -16.48
C ASP A 40 5.42 17.60 -15.03
N ASN A 41 5.20 16.64 -14.12
CA ASN A 41 5.43 16.84 -12.68
C ASN A 41 6.21 15.67 -12.03
N PRO A 42 7.52 15.84 -11.82
CA PRO A 42 8.36 14.86 -11.13
C PRO A 42 7.94 14.53 -9.69
N MET A 43 7.20 15.42 -9.02
CA MET A 43 6.73 15.16 -7.66
C MET A 43 5.70 14.04 -7.61
N GLN A 44 4.95 13.80 -8.69
CA GLN A 44 3.94 12.73 -8.73
C GLN A 44 4.55 11.35 -8.50
N ILE A 45 5.77 11.10 -9.01
CA ILE A 45 6.51 9.86 -8.75
C ILE A 45 6.68 9.61 -7.24
N LYS A 46 6.97 10.67 -6.47
CA LYS A 46 7.16 10.58 -5.01
C LYS A 46 5.83 10.33 -4.30
N VAL A 47 4.74 10.93 -4.78
CA VAL A 47 3.40 10.74 -4.22
C VAL A 47 2.94 9.30 -4.43
N VAL A 48 2.95 8.82 -5.68
CA VAL A 48 2.53 7.45 -6.03
C VAL A 48 3.40 6.41 -5.33
N ARG A 49 4.72 6.63 -5.23
CA ARG A 49 5.61 5.74 -4.46
C ARG A 49 5.23 5.65 -2.98
N LYS A 50 4.86 6.78 -2.35
CA LYS A 50 4.38 6.79 -0.96
C LYS A 50 3.04 6.09 -0.82
N GLN A 51 2.16 6.21 -1.81
CA GLN A 51 0.87 5.52 -1.82
C GLN A 51 1.06 3.99 -1.85
N VAL A 52 1.92 3.49 -2.75
CA VAL A 52 2.29 2.06 -2.80
C VAL A 52 2.85 1.59 -1.45
N ALA A 53 3.76 2.36 -0.84
CA ALA A 53 4.34 2.00 0.45
C ALA A 53 3.28 1.93 1.56
N ARG A 54 2.34 2.90 1.62
CA ARG A 54 1.25 2.90 2.60
C ARG A 54 0.34 1.67 2.46
N ILE A 55 -0.03 1.30 1.24
CA ILE A 55 -0.87 0.13 0.99
C ILE A 55 -0.15 -1.14 1.47
N LEU A 56 1.13 -1.31 1.13
CA LEU A 56 1.92 -2.45 1.59
C LEU A 56 2.06 -2.50 3.11
N THR A 57 2.25 -1.35 3.76
CA THR A 57 2.30 -1.30 5.23
C THR A 57 0.97 -1.73 5.84
N LEU A 58 -0.17 -1.25 5.32
CA LEU A 58 -1.49 -1.64 5.84
C LEU A 58 -1.79 -3.13 5.63
N MET A 59 -1.46 -3.68 4.46
CA MET A 59 -1.58 -5.13 4.23
C MET A 59 -0.74 -5.92 5.24
N ARG A 60 0.49 -5.45 5.50
CA ARG A 60 1.37 -6.09 6.48
C ARG A 60 0.88 -5.94 7.93
N GLU A 61 0.32 -4.78 8.29
CA GLU A 61 -0.32 -4.56 9.59
C GLU A 61 -1.45 -5.58 9.79
N ARG A 62 -2.33 -5.78 8.80
CA ARG A 62 -3.41 -6.78 8.85
C ARG A 62 -2.90 -8.22 8.95
N GLU A 63 -1.89 -8.58 8.17
CA GLU A 63 -1.25 -9.90 8.26
C GLU A 63 -0.71 -10.17 9.67
N LEU A 64 -0.10 -9.17 10.31
CA LEU A 64 0.46 -9.29 11.66
C LEU A 64 -0.63 -9.38 12.74
N GLU A 65 -1.71 -8.60 12.63
CA GLU A 65 -2.88 -8.69 13.52
C GLU A 65 -3.51 -10.09 13.51
N VAL A 66 -3.65 -10.69 12.32
CA VAL A 66 -4.12 -12.08 12.17
C VAL A 66 -3.16 -13.07 12.83
N HIS A 67 -1.84 -12.84 12.70
CA HIS A 67 -0.82 -13.72 13.27
C HIS A 67 -0.71 -13.63 14.80
N GLU A 68 -0.91 -12.45 15.41
CA GLU A 68 -0.96 -12.29 16.87
C GLU A 68 -2.19 -12.99 17.47
N GLY A 69 -3.32 -12.98 16.77
CA GLY A 69 -4.51 -13.75 17.16
C GLY A 69 -4.28 -15.27 17.19
N ALA A 70 -3.45 -15.78 16.27
CA ALA A 70 -3.05 -17.20 16.24
C ALA A 70 -1.98 -17.54 17.30
N GLY A 71 -1.14 -16.57 17.69
CA GLY A 71 -0.12 -16.74 18.72
C GLY A 71 -0.70 -16.80 20.14
N ALA A 72 -1.79 -16.08 20.42
CA ALA A 72 -2.43 -16.07 21.74
C ALA A 72 -3.03 -17.43 22.14
N ALA A 73 -3.50 -18.23 21.18
CA ALA A 73 -4.08 -19.55 21.46
C ALA A 73 -3.05 -20.61 21.93
N ALA A 74 -1.75 -20.39 21.72
CA ALA A 74 -0.71 -21.35 22.10
C ALA A 74 -0.12 -21.12 23.51
N VAL A 75 -0.44 -20.00 24.16
CA VAL A 75 0.15 -19.62 25.47
C VAL A 75 -0.73 -20.07 26.65
N GLU A 76 -1.96 -20.53 26.41
CA GLU A 76 -2.90 -20.92 27.48
C GLU A 76 -2.78 -22.40 27.92
N GLU A 77 -1.90 -23.20 27.28
CA GLU A 77 -1.74 -24.64 27.58
C GLU A 77 -0.40 -25.03 28.25
N ALA A 78 0.38 -24.07 28.78
CA ALA A 78 1.67 -24.36 29.44
C ALA A 78 1.69 -24.05 30.95
#